data_AF-A0A7X7VDH3-F1
#
_entry.id   AF-A0A7X7VDH3-F1
#
_cell.length_a   1.000
_cell.length_b   1.000
_cell.length_c   1.000
_cell.angle_alpha   90.00
_cell.angle_beta   90.00
_cell.angle_gamma   90.00
#
_symmetry.space_group_name_H-M   'P 1'
#
loop_
_entity.id
_entity.type
_entity.pdbx_description
1 polymer ?
#
loop_
_entity_poly.entity_id
_entity_poly.type
_entity_poly.pdbx_seq_one_letter_code
_entity_poly.pdbx_strand_id
1 'polypeptide(L)'
;MKRTAVLSLAVVLAFALAACAPSGGLKTGAAAGESLIKLLPKSTMGVVAVDVARAMSTEAAKKALDDPQAKAKYDEFAAMTGIDPMKDISYFGFGLSGAADGPAAGAEGGLVLTMTYDKAKLLALMKEKAPEVKEETYNGVSVYTNLDGAEGKQTTAAAFLDATHIVAGSAKGVRAIIDVHQKKAESAAKNAELAAVVKKADKSGLAWGAFALPKELMQKALASSPQLQVLEGVTGLTMAFDYRLAEFTADIRALGGTEEQNEKLASTLNGFKALGAMAAAQEPLAGEALEAVDIHSGGDHTQILITLPQELLDKLGKMAQAKAGDLIKVKKDEPAAEIK
;
A
#
# COMPACT_ATOMS: atom_id res chain seq x y z
N MET A 1 7.61 -2.38 37.13
CA MET A 1 6.52 -2.07 36.18
C MET A 1 6.99 -0.94 35.26
N LYS A 2 7.38 -1.27 34.03
CA LYS A 2 7.72 -0.30 32.97
C LYS A 2 6.97 -0.77 31.72
N ARG A 3 5.82 -0.16 31.43
CA ARG A 3 5.06 -0.39 30.20
C ARG A 3 5.41 0.77 29.26
N THR A 4 6.48 0.62 28.49
CA THR A 4 6.78 1.48 27.34
C THR A 4 5.90 1.02 26.19
N ALA A 5 4.67 1.55 26.13
CA ALA A 5 3.82 1.44 24.96
C ALA A 5 4.33 2.45 23.93
N VAL A 6 5.34 2.05 23.15
CA VAL A 6 5.73 2.76 21.94
C VAL A 6 4.64 2.51 20.91
N LEU A 7 3.58 3.34 20.97
CA LEU A 7 2.60 3.47 19.89
C LEU A 7 3.24 4.36 18.82
N SER A 8 4.18 3.80 18.08
CA SER A 8 4.53 4.38 16.79
C SER A 8 3.26 4.36 15.94
N LEU A 9 3.00 5.43 15.19
CA LEU A 9 1.91 5.49 14.22
C LEU A 9 1.97 4.34 13.18
N ALA A 10 3.13 3.66 13.10
CA ALA A 10 3.29 2.36 12.45
C ALA A 10 2.35 1.27 13.01
N VAL A 11 1.86 1.36 14.25
CA VAL A 11 0.84 0.46 14.81
C VAL A 11 -0.54 0.80 14.26
N VAL A 12 -0.89 2.06 14.03
CA VAL A 12 -2.16 2.41 13.37
C VAL A 12 -2.11 2.08 11.87
N LEU A 13 -0.95 2.25 11.23
CA LEU A 13 -0.72 1.85 9.84
C LEU A 13 -0.58 0.31 9.67
N ALA A 14 -0.02 -0.40 10.65
CA ALA A 14 0.08 -1.86 10.66
C ALA A 14 -1.23 -2.54 11.07
N PHE A 15 -2.06 -1.89 11.90
CA PHE A 15 -3.42 -2.35 12.16
C PHE A 15 -4.34 -2.14 10.95
N ALA A 16 -4.13 -1.09 10.16
CA ALA A 16 -4.81 -0.90 8.88
C ALA A 16 -4.46 -1.99 7.84
N LEU A 17 -3.38 -2.76 8.05
CA LEU A 17 -2.97 -3.87 7.20
C LEU A 17 -3.31 -5.26 7.78
N ALA A 18 -3.83 -5.37 9.01
CA ALA A 18 -3.93 -6.66 9.70
C ALA A 18 -5.28 -6.97 10.38
N ALA A 19 -6.26 -6.08 10.37
CA ALA A 19 -7.52 -6.33 11.09
C ALA A 19 -8.72 -5.90 10.26
N CYS A 20 -9.32 -6.87 9.56
CA CYS A 20 -10.27 -6.53 8.53
C CYS A 20 -11.44 -7.55 8.26
N ALA A 21 -12.71 -7.27 8.65
CA ALA A 21 -13.97 -7.92 8.15
C ALA A 21 -15.08 -6.88 7.79
N PRO A 22 -16.33 -7.18 7.33
CA PRO A 22 -17.31 -6.14 6.89
C PRO A 22 -18.72 -6.15 7.55
N SER A 23 -19.48 -5.06 7.36
CA SER A 23 -20.81 -5.06 6.70
C SER A 23 -21.30 -3.64 6.30
N GLY A 24 -21.70 -3.45 5.03
CA GLY A 24 -22.61 -2.36 4.63
C GLY A 24 -22.22 -1.52 3.40
N GLY A 25 -22.90 -1.79 2.27
CA GLY A 25 -23.24 -0.87 1.15
C GLY A 25 -22.24 0.20 0.72
N LEU A 26 -21.31 -0.12 -0.19
CA LEU A 26 -20.37 0.83 -0.78
C LEU A 26 -20.43 0.87 -2.31
N LYS A 27 -20.18 2.07 -2.86
CA LYS A 27 -19.97 2.32 -4.30
C LYS A 27 -18.81 1.44 -4.79
N THR A 28 -18.73 1.15 -6.08
CA THR A 28 -17.64 0.31 -6.64
C THR A 28 -16.26 0.98 -6.49
N GLY A 29 -15.18 0.20 -6.27
CA GLY A 29 -13.80 0.66 -6.08
C GLY A 29 -13.26 1.67 -7.13
N ALA A 30 -13.79 1.64 -8.35
CA ALA A 30 -13.48 2.62 -9.39
C ALA A 30 -13.89 4.07 -9.03
N ALA A 31 -15.07 4.26 -8.46
CA ALA A 31 -15.60 5.60 -8.16
C ALA A 31 -14.86 6.26 -6.99
N ALA A 32 -14.44 5.45 -6.01
CA ALA A 32 -13.68 5.93 -4.87
C ALA A 32 -12.24 6.29 -5.22
N GLY A 33 -11.57 5.47 -6.04
CA GLY A 33 -10.25 5.81 -6.53
C GLY A 33 -10.23 7.10 -7.36
N GLU A 34 -11.29 7.39 -8.12
CA GLU A 34 -11.43 8.67 -8.82
C GLU A 34 -11.65 9.88 -7.89
N SER A 35 -12.39 9.72 -6.79
CA SER A 35 -12.48 10.77 -5.78
C SER A 35 -11.15 11.03 -5.07
N LEU A 36 -10.36 9.97 -4.82
CA LEU A 36 -9.05 10.08 -4.18
C LEU A 36 -8.07 10.86 -5.07
N ILE A 37 -8.01 10.58 -6.37
CA ILE A 37 -7.15 11.31 -7.33
C ILE A 37 -7.43 12.83 -7.31
N LYS A 38 -8.69 13.24 -7.08
CA LYS A 38 -9.06 14.67 -7.04
C LYS A 38 -8.56 15.40 -5.79
N LEU A 39 -8.18 14.67 -4.73
CA LEU A 39 -7.65 15.22 -3.49
C LEU A 39 -6.12 15.25 -3.48
N LEU A 40 -5.47 14.42 -4.31
CA LEU A 40 -4.02 14.36 -4.40
C LEU A 40 -3.47 15.55 -5.22
N PRO A 41 -2.27 16.07 -4.90
CA PRO A 41 -1.64 17.17 -5.63
C PRO A 41 -1.23 16.79 -7.06
N LYS A 42 -1.18 17.76 -7.97
CA LYS A 42 -0.77 17.54 -9.37
C LYS A 42 0.59 16.86 -9.52
N SER A 43 1.51 17.07 -8.57
CA SER A 43 2.83 16.43 -8.54
C SER A 43 2.81 14.94 -8.18
N THR A 44 1.65 14.37 -7.85
CA THR A 44 1.50 12.93 -7.65
C THR A 44 1.85 12.18 -8.93
N MET A 45 2.76 11.23 -8.80
CA MET A 45 3.23 10.34 -9.86
C MET A 45 2.64 8.94 -9.74
N GLY A 46 2.20 8.55 -8.55
CA GLY A 46 1.58 7.25 -8.30
C GLY A 46 0.34 7.38 -7.43
N VAL A 47 -0.69 6.60 -7.76
CA VAL A 47 -1.86 6.42 -6.91
C VAL A 47 -2.08 4.94 -6.65
N VAL A 48 -2.43 4.60 -5.42
CA VAL A 48 -2.99 3.31 -5.04
C VAL A 48 -4.34 3.57 -4.39
N ALA A 49 -5.35 2.81 -4.77
CA ALA A 49 -6.66 2.82 -4.15
C ALA A 49 -7.01 1.41 -3.68
N VAL A 50 -7.54 1.33 -2.46
CA VAL A 50 -7.98 0.07 -1.85
C VAL A 50 -9.42 0.23 -1.39
N ASP A 51 -10.28 -0.66 -1.89
CA ASP A 51 -11.63 -0.89 -1.41
C ASP A 51 -11.55 -1.70 -0.12
N VAL A 52 -11.43 -0.98 0.99
CA VAL A 52 -11.25 -1.60 2.30
C VAL A 52 -12.46 -2.49 2.56
N ALA A 53 -13.68 -1.97 2.47
CA ALA A 53 -14.89 -2.75 2.74
C ALA A 53 -15.06 -4.02 1.89
N ARG A 54 -14.56 -4.07 0.65
CA ARG A 54 -14.49 -5.32 -0.11
C ARG A 54 -13.36 -6.23 0.34
N ALA A 55 -12.14 -5.72 0.55
CA ALA A 55 -11.00 -6.51 1.01
C ALA A 55 -11.31 -7.21 2.36
N MET A 56 -11.95 -6.46 3.24
CA MET A 56 -12.60 -6.88 4.47
C MET A 56 -13.54 -8.07 4.29
N SER A 57 -14.35 -8.09 3.22
CA SER A 57 -15.37 -9.12 3.01
C SER A 57 -14.85 -10.48 2.54
N THR A 58 -13.55 -10.59 2.28
CA THR A 58 -12.93 -11.81 1.78
C THR A 58 -12.84 -12.88 2.86
N GLU A 59 -12.88 -14.16 2.45
CA GLU A 59 -12.70 -15.30 3.37
C GLU A 59 -11.34 -15.28 4.06
N ALA A 60 -10.29 -14.82 3.36
CA ALA A 60 -8.97 -14.64 3.94
C ALA A 60 -8.98 -13.66 5.12
N ALA A 61 -9.69 -12.54 4.99
CA ALA A 61 -9.75 -11.52 6.03
C ALA A 61 -10.62 -11.96 7.22
N LYS A 62 -11.74 -12.67 6.96
CA LYS A 62 -12.54 -13.33 8.01
C LYS A 62 -11.71 -14.34 8.81
N LYS A 63 -11.00 -15.24 8.11
CA LYS A 63 -10.13 -16.25 8.74
C LYS A 63 -9.02 -15.63 9.56
N ALA A 64 -8.47 -14.49 9.13
CA ALA A 64 -7.49 -13.75 9.91
C ALA A 64 -8.09 -13.19 11.21
N LEU A 65 -9.36 -12.78 11.22
CA LEU A 65 -10.06 -12.31 12.43
C LEU A 65 -10.63 -13.42 13.30
N ASP A 66 -10.69 -14.66 12.82
CA ASP A 66 -10.97 -15.82 13.67
C ASP A 66 -9.79 -16.15 14.60
N ASP A 67 -8.58 -15.65 14.29
CA ASP A 67 -7.45 -15.75 15.21
C ASP A 67 -7.72 -14.92 16.49
N PRO A 68 -7.62 -15.52 17.69
CA PRO A 68 -7.93 -14.82 18.94
C PRO A 68 -7.08 -13.58 19.21
N GLN A 69 -5.81 -13.55 18.77
CA GLN A 69 -4.94 -12.39 18.97
C GLN A 69 -5.31 -11.25 18.02
N ALA A 70 -5.59 -11.58 16.76
CA ALA A 70 -6.08 -10.61 15.78
C ALA A 70 -7.44 -10.04 16.21
N LYS A 71 -8.35 -10.90 16.67
CA LYS A 71 -9.65 -10.49 17.20
C LYS A 71 -9.53 -9.56 18.40
N ALA A 72 -8.71 -9.92 19.39
CA ALA A 72 -8.51 -9.09 20.58
C ALA A 72 -7.98 -7.70 20.22
N LYS A 73 -7.01 -7.63 19.30
CA LYS A 73 -6.47 -6.39 18.75
C LYS A 73 -7.53 -5.56 18.03
N TYR A 74 -8.34 -6.20 17.19
CA TYR A 74 -9.44 -5.56 16.50
C TYR A 74 -10.48 -4.98 17.49
N ASP A 75 -10.90 -5.78 18.47
CA ASP A 75 -11.89 -5.38 19.48
C ASP A 75 -11.34 -4.24 20.37
N GLU A 76 -10.05 -4.30 20.75
CA GLU A 76 -9.36 -3.23 21.48
C GLU A 76 -9.32 -1.93 20.69
N PHE A 77 -8.93 -2.00 19.41
CA PHE A 77 -8.92 -0.83 18.52
C PHE A 77 -10.32 -0.21 18.42
N ALA A 78 -11.35 -1.03 18.22
CA ALA A 78 -12.72 -0.56 18.10
C ALA A 78 -13.24 0.08 19.40
N ALA A 79 -12.94 -0.53 20.54
CA ALA A 79 -13.30 0.02 21.84
C ALA A 79 -12.62 1.38 22.10
N MET A 80 -11.30 1.45 21.84
CA MET A 80 -10.50 2.65 22.07
C MET A 80 -10.90 3.81 21.16
N THR A 81 -10.96 3.57 19.86
CA THR A 81 -11.18 4.62 18.85
C THR A 81 -12.66 4.91 18.65
N GLY A 82 -13.54 3.95 18.92
CA GLY A 82 -14.95 3.99 18.49
C GLY A 82 -15.14 3.77 16.99
N ILE A 83 -14.06 3.50 16.25
CA ILE A 83 -14.10 3.15 14.84
C ILE A 83 -14.20 1.64 14.77
N ASP A 84 -15.23 1.15 14.11
CA ASP A 84 -15.28 -0.20 13.58
C ASP A 84 -14.64 -0.17 12.17
N PRO A 85 -13.39 -0.68 11.99
CA PRO A 85 -12.74 -0.69 10.68
C PRO A 85 -13.60 -1.29 9.56
N MET A 86 -14.50 -2.22 9.91
CA MET A 86 -15.34 -2.96 8.98
C MET A 86 -16.46 -2.14 8.35
N LYS A 87 -16.95 -1.16 9.10
CA LYS A 87 -18.14 -0.37 8.76
C LYS A 87 -17.75 1.05 8.44
N ASP A 88 -16.78 1.56 9.19
CA ASP A 88 -16.46 2.96 9.18
C ASP A 88 -15.42 3.29 8.13
N ILE A 89 -14.53 2.36 7.76
CA ILE A 89 -13.50 2.60 6.73
C ILE A 89 -14.02 2.12 5.38
N SER A 90 -14.31 3.08 4.51
CA SER A 90 -14.80 2.79 3.17
C SER A 90 -13.65 2.56 2.19
N TYR A 91 -12.70 3.50 2.17
CA TYR A 91 -11.64 3.54 1.18
C TYR A 91 -10.36 4.11 1.73
N PHE A 92 -9.26 3.62 1.19
CA PHE A 92 -7.92 4.13 1.42
C PHE A 92 -7.31 4.49 0.07
N GLY A 93 -6.75 5.69 -0.02
CA GLY A 93 -6.03 6.16 -1.20
C GLY A 93 -4.68 6.72 -0.83
N PHE A 94 -3.65 6.24 -1.50
CA PHE A 94 -2.29 6.68 -1.28
C PHE A 94 -1.75 7.36 -2.54
N GLY A 95 -1.24 8.58 -2.38
CA GLY A 95 -0.55 9.32 -3.42
C GLY A 95 0.94 9.40 -3.14
N LEU A 96 1.74 8.98 -4.11
CA LEU A 96 3.18 9.18 -4.13
C LEU A 96 3.51 10.38 -5.00
N SER A 97 4.22 11.35 -4.45
CA SER A 97 4.98 12.32 -5.25
C SER A 97 6.44 11.88 -5.32
N GLY A 98 7.10 12.13 -6.44
CA GLY A 98 8.51 11.79 -6.60
C GLY A 98 9.36 12.62 -5.64
N ALA A 99 10.15 11.97 -4.78
CA ALA A 99 11.27 12.62 -4.14
C ALA A 99 12.43 12.73 -5.16
N ALA A 100 13.05 13.91 -5.23
CA ALA A 100 14.14 14.23 -6.16
C ALA A 100 15.40 13.36 -5.99
N ASP A 101 15.49 12.55 -4.92
CA ASP A 101 16.72 11.90 -4.48
C ASP A 101 16.64 10.35 -4.40
N GLY A 102 15.72 9.74 -5.14
CA GLY A 102 15.70 8.28 -5.38
C GLY A 102 14.83 7.48 -4.40
N PRO A 103 14.70 6.14 -4.61
CA PRO A 103 13.73 5.27 -3.91
C PRO A 103 13.99 5.09 -2.40
N ALA A 104 15.10 5.60 -1.87
CA ALA A 104 15.46 5.54 -0.45
C ALA A 104 15.37 6.91 0.27
N ALA A 105 15.11 8.00 -0.45
CA ALA A 105 14.79 9.29 0.16
C ALA A 105 13.28 9.31 0.41
N GLY A 106 12.89 9.21 1.68
CA GLY A 106 11.51 9.02 2.15
C GLY A 106 10.47 9.68 1.24
N ALA A 107 9.70 8.83 0.56
CA ALA A 107 8.77 9.29 -0.46
C ALA A 107 7.86 10.37 0.13
N GLU A 108 7.90 11.57 -0.47
CA GLU A 108 6.94 12.61 -0.15
C GLU A 108 5.57 12.10 -0.61
N GLY A 109 4.78 11.64 0.36
CA GLY A 109 3.52 10.98 0.11
C GLY A 109 2.44 11.52 1.03
N GLY A 110 1.21 11.37 0.55
CA GLY A 110 0.02 11.70 1.28
C GLY A 110 -0.97 10.55 1.18
N LEU A 111 -1.52 10.19 2.33
CA LEU A 111 -2.58 9.23 2.47
C LEU A 111 -3.89 9.97 2.68
N VAL A 112 -4.95 9.49 2.03
CA VAL A 112 -6.33 9.92 2.24
C VAL A 112 -7.15 8.71 2.65
N LEU A 113 -7.70 8.75 3.87
CA LEU A 113 -8.65 7.76 4.36
C LEU A 113 -10.06 8.34 4.28
N THR A 114 -10.96 7.59 3.66
CA THR A 114 -12.40 7.90 3.65
C THR A 114 -13.07 7.04 4.71
N MET A 115 -13.54 7.67 5.78
CA MET A 115 -14.18 6.97 6.88
C MET A 115 -15.23 7.80 7.63
N THR A 116 -16.12 7.12 8.34
CA THR A 116 -16.98 7.74 9.35
C THR A 116 -16.24 7.77 10.69
N TYR A 117 -16.23 8.90 11.39
CA TYR A 117 -15.50 9.00 12.65
C TYR A 117 -16.01 10.11 13.56
N ASP A 118 -15.76 9.97 14.86
CA ASP A 118 -15.93 11.05 15.84
C ASP A 118 -14.60 11.80 16.00
N LYS A 119 -14.55 13.01 15.45
CA LYS A 119 -13.36 13.89 15.50
C LYS A 119 -12.93 14.17 16.94
N ALA A 120 -13.86 14.44 17.85
CA ALA A 120 -13.53 14.81 19.22
C ALA A 120 -12.94 13.62 19.97
N LYS A 121 -13.52 12.42 19.80
CA LYS A 121 -13.01 11.19 20.40
C LYS A 121 -11.62 10.84 19.87
N LEU A 122 -11.42 10.87 18.56
CA LEU A 122 -10.10 10.58 17.96
C LEU A 122 -9.04 11.59 18.37
N LEU A 123 -9.39 12.88 18.42
CA LEU A 123 -8.46 13.92 18.84
C LEU A 123 -8.07 13.76 20.31
N ALA A 124 -9.03 13.43 21.19
CA ALA A 124 -8.74 13.15 22.59
C ALA A 124 -7.78 11.96 22.74
N LEU A 125 -8.07 10.86 22.02
CA LEU A 125 -7.21 9.67 22.03
C LEU A 125 -5.81 9.96 21.47
N MET A 126 -5.72 10.74 20.39
CA MET A 126 -4.44 11.17 19.81
C MET A 126 -3.62 11.95 20.83
N LYS A 127 -4.21 12.93 21.52
CA LYS A 127 -3.54 13.73 22.55
C LYS A 127 -3.15 12.90 23.78
N GLU A 128 -3.94 11.88 24.12
CA GLU A 128 -3.62 10.94 25.21
C GLU A 128 -2.43 10.02 24.85
N LYS A 129 -2.43 9.44 23.65
CA LYS A 129 -1.44 8.43 23.23
C LYS A 129 -0.16 9.03 22.66
N ALA A 130 -0.22 10.24 22.13
CA ALA A 130 0.91 10.96 21.54
C ALA A 130 1.01 12.36 22.18
N PRO A 131 1.51 12.47 23.43
CA PRO A 131 1.56 13.73 24.17
C PRO A 131 2.48 14.78 23.53
N GLU A 132 3.37 14.36 22.62
CA GLU A 132 4.30 15.22 21.88
C GLU A 132 3.72 15.77 20.56
N VAL A 133 2.46 15.43 20.26
CA VAL A 133 1.77 15.97 19.10
C VAL A 133 1.73 17.49 19.18
N LYS A 134 2.19 18.13 18.11
CA LYS A 134 2.06 19.57 17.94
C LYS A 134 0.89 19.85 17.02
N GLU A 135 0.08 20.82 17.41
CA GLU A 135 -1.02 21.32 16.61
C GLU A 135 -0.60 22.63 15.96
N GLU A 136 -0.58 22.66 14.63
CA GLU A 136 -0.30 23.86 13.84
C GLU A 136 -1.51 24.15 12.95
N THR A 137 -1.93 25.41 12.88
CA THR A 137 -2.96 25.81 11.92
C THR A 137 -2.32 26.09 10.56
N TYR A 138 -2.75 25.37 9.54
CA TYR A 138 -2.36 25.60 8.15
C TYR A 138 -3.60 25.89 7.32
N ASN A 139 -3.68 27.08 6.72
CA ASN A 139 -4.81 27.46 5.87
C ASN A 139 -6.20 27.27 6.54
N GLY A 140 -6.28 27.46 7.86
CA GLY A 140 -7.51 27.27 8.65
C GLY A 140 -7.83 25.81 9.02
N VAL A 141 -6.94 24.86 8.70
CA VAL A 141 -7.04 23.44 9.06
C VAL A 141 -6.00 23.13 10.12
N SER A 142 -6.40 22.46 11.22
CA SER A 142 -5.45 21.93 12.21
C SER A 142 -4.67 20.77 11.61
N VAL A 143 -3.35 20.91 11.57
CA VAL A 143 -2.38 19.88 11.21
C VAL A 143 -1.68 19.42 12.48
N TYR A 144 -1.72 18.12 12.71
CA TYR A 144 -1.10 17.46 13.86
C TYR A 144 0.20 16.83 13.40
N THR A 145 1.34 17.30 13.91
CA THR A 145 2.67 16.79 13.57
C THR A 145 3.25 15.99 14.75
N ASN A 146 4.36 15.29 14.50
CA ASN A 146 5.08 14.49 15.49
C ASN A 146 4.29 13.26 15.99
N LEU A 147 3.47 12.68 15.12
CA LEU A 147 2.66 11.50 15.45
C LEU A 147 3.50 10.24 15.70
N ASP A 148 4.78 10.24 15.33
CA ASP A 148 5.69 9.10 15.48
C ASP A 148 6.47 9.09 16.81
N GLY A 149 6.32 10.14 17.65
CA GLY A 149 7.01 10.31 18.93
C GLY A 149 8.43 10.90 18.85
N ALA A 150 9.16 10.85 19.98
CA ALA A 150 10.49 11.45 20.15
C ALA A 150 11.65 10.64 19.54
N GLU A 151 11.49 9.32 19.38
CA GLU A 151 12.55 8.43 18.89
C GLU A 151 12.46 8.30 17.36
N GLY A 152 12.94 9.33 16.65
CA GLY A 152 13.07 9.30 15.19
C GLY A 152 13.19 10.69 14.56
N LYS A 153 13.52 10.75 13.27
CA LYS A 153 13.29 11.97 12.49
C LYS A 153 11.76 12.12 12.36
N GLN A 154 11.19 13.06 13.11
CA GLN A 154 9.76 13.36 13.14
C GLN A 154 9.29 13.69 11.72
N THR A 155 8.48 12.83 11.10
CA THR A 155 8.12 13.01 9.68
C THR A 155 6.63 12.89 9.40
N THR A 156 5.85 12.25 10.28
CA THR A 156 4.41 12.11 10.01
C THR A 156 3.58 13.22 10.61
N ALA A 157 2.67 13.72 9.77
CA ALA A 157 1.61 14.65 10.08
C ALA A 157 0.26 14.04 9.70
N ALA A 158 -0.81 14.55 10.29
CA ALA A 158 -2.18 14.25 9.89
C ALA A 158 -3.09 15.47 10.01
N ALA A 159 -4.22 15.45 9.31
CA ALA A 159 -5.27 16.44 9.45
C ALA A 159 -6.65 15.82 9.21
N PHE A 160 -7.65 16.36 9.90
CA PHE A 160 -9.05 16.11 9.59
C PHE A 160 -9.45 17.09 8.49
N LEU A 161 -9.60 16.58 7.26
CA LEU A 161 -9.83 17.42 6.08
C LEU A 161 -11.29 17.91 6.04
N ASP A 162 -12.22 16.99 6.29
CA ASP A 162 -13.66 17.23 6.44
C ASP A 162 -14.29 16.12 7.28
N ALA A 163 -15.62 16.06 7.38
CA ALA A 163 -16.34 15.09 8.21
C ALA A 163 -16.09 13.61 7.84
N THR A 164 -15.56 13.31 6.66
CA THR A 164 -15.38 11.96 6.14
C THR A 164 -13.96 11.65 5.67
N HIS A 165 -13.07 12.64 5.60
CA HIS A 165 -11.71 12.47 5.11
C HIS A 165 -10.68 12.82 6.17
N ILE A 166 -9.79 11.86 6.45
CA ILE A 166 -8.57 12.06 7.23
C ILE A 166 -7.39 11.94 6.29
N VAL A 167 -6.42 12.83 6.42
CA VAL A 167 -5.18 12.77 5.66
C VAL A 167 -4.00 12.54 6.59
N ALA A 168 -3.02 11.74 6.15
CA ALA A 168 -1.81 11.45 6.90
C ALA A 168 -0.60 11.30 5.97
N GLY A 169 0.62 11.48 6.48
CA GLY A 169 1.85 11.31 5.70
C GLY A 169 2.87 12.38 6.03
N SER A 170 3.73 12.74 5.08
CA SER A 170 4.69 13.82 5.32
C SER A 170 3.96 15.14 5.58
N ALA A 171 4.53 16.03 6.42
CA ALA A 171 3.96 17.36 6.64
C ALA A 171 3.73 18.12 5.32
N LYS A 172 4.65 17.99 4.36
CA LYS A 172 4.51 18.56 3.01
C LYS A 172 3.37 17.92 2.23
N GLY A 173 3.24 16.59 2.25
CA GLY A 173 2.16 15.86 1.58
C GLY A 173 0.77 16.21 2.13
N VAL A 174 0.63 16.29 3.46
CA VAL A 174 -0.61 16.70 4.13
C VAL A 174 -1.02 18.11 3.73
N ARG A 175 -0.09 19.08 3.78
CA ARG A 175 -0.35 20.46 3.37
C ARG A 175 -0.74 20.56 1.90
N ALA A 176 -0.08 19.81 1.02
CA ALA A 176 -0.41 19.77 -0.40
C ALA A 176 -1.82 19.24 -0.67
N ILE A 177 -2.27 18.19 0.06
CA ILE A 177 -3.65 17.70 -0.05
C ILE A 177 -4.65 18.74 0.46
N ILE A 178 -4.34 19.45 1.55
CA ILE A 178 -5.17 20.55 2.07
C ILE A 178 -5.34 21.65 1.00
N ASP A 179 -4.26 22.04 0.33
CA ASP A 179 -4.31 23.07 -0.72
C ASP A 179 -5.18 22.65 -1.91
N VAL A 180 -5.10 21.38 -2.33
CA VAL A 180 -5.95 20.83 -3.39
C VAL A 180 -7.41 20.84 -2.96
N HIS A 181 -7.71 20.36 -1.75
CA HIS A 181 -9.07 20.30 -1.21
C HIS A 181 -9.71 21.70 -1.12
N GLN A 182 -8.92 22.71 -0.74
CA GLN A 182 -9.35 24.11 -0.69
C GLN A 182 -9.32 24.81 -2.07
N LYS A 183 -9.04 24.08 -3.16
CA LYS A 183 -8.94 24.59 -4.53
C LYS A 183 -7.88 25.68 -4.72
N LYS A 184 -6.86 25.70 -3.86
CA LYS A 184 -5.69 26.59 -3.93
C LYS A 184 -4.55 26.00 -4.78
N ALA A 185 -4.59 24.69 -5.03
CA ALA A 185 -3.65 23.99 -5.89
C ALA A 185 -4.39 23.06 -6.88
N GLU A 186 -3.72 22.70 -7.97
CA GLU A 186 -4.24 21.75 -8.94
C GLU A 186 -4.14 20.30 -8.41
N SER A 187 -5.17 19.50 -8.69
CA SER A 187 -5.21 18.08 -8.32
C SER A 187 -4.45 17.19 -9.31
N ALA A 188 -4.13 15.96 -8.90
CA ALA A 188 -3.56 14.90 -9.72
C ALA A 188 -4.43 14.55 -10.95
N ALA A 189 -5.74 14.85 -10.92
CA ALA A 189 -6.61 14.74 -12.09
C ALA A 189 -6.20 15.64 -13.28
N LYS A 190 -5.34 16.65 -13.04
CA LYS A 190 -4.75 17.53 -14.06
C LYS A 190 -3.33 17.10 -14.46
N ASN A 191 -2.80 16.01 -13.91
CA ASN A 191 -1.55 15.42 -14.35
C ASN A 191 -1.81 14.50 -15.55
N ALA A 192 -1.37 14.93 -16.74
CA ALA A 192 -1.63 14.21 -17.99
C ALA A 192 -0.94 12.85 -18.06
N GLU A 193 0.28 12.72 -17.51
CA GLU A 193 1.04 11.47 -17.51
C GLU A 193 0.37 10.44 -16.60
N LEU A 194 0.03 10.85 -15.37
CA LEU A 194 -0.70 9.97 -14.45
C LEU A 194 -2.08 9.61 -15.01
N ALA A 195 -2.81 10.57 -15.58
CA ALA A 195 -4.12 10.31 -16.17
C ALA A 195 -4.06 9.27 -17.30
N ALA A 196 -3.00 9.30 -18.14
CA ALA A 196 -2.80 8.32 -19.19
C ALA A 196 -2.60 6.91 -18.64
N VAL A 197 -1.85 6.75 -17.55
CA VAL A 197 -1.64 5.46 -16.86
C VAL A 197 -2.90 5.00 -16.13
N VAL A 198 -3.56 5.88 -15.37
CA VAL A 198 -4.80 5.58 -14.64
C VAL A 198 -5.91 5.13 -15.57
N LYS A 199 -5.98 5.64 -16.80
CA LYS A 199 -6.96 5.21 -17.81
C LYS A 199 -6.78 3.74 -18.22
N LYS A 200 -5.56 3.20 -18.12
CA LYS A 200 -5.25 1.81 -18.46
C LYS A 200 -5.33 0.85 -17.26
N ALA A 201 -5.46 1.38 -16.04
CA ALA A 201 -5.59 0.55 -14.85
C ALA A 201 -6.95 -0.15 -14.80
N ASP A 202 -6.98 -1.42 -14.41
CA ASP A 202 -8.22 -2.09 -14.03
C ASP A 202 -8.62 -1.63 -12.62
N LYS A 203 -9.67 -0.81 -12.57
CA LYS A 203 -10.19 -0.23 -11.31
C LYS A 203 -11.31 -1.06 -10.68
N SER A 204 -11.60 -2.25 -11.23
CA SER A 204 -12.68 -3.12 -10.75
C SER A 204 -12.27 -4.02 -9.58
N GLY A 205 -10.96 -4.21 -9.38
CA GLY A 205 -10.39 -5.00 -8.30
C GLY A 205 -10.63 -4.43 -6.89
N LEU A 206 -10.33 -5.23 -5.86
CA LEU A 206 -10.34 -4.79 -4.46
C LEU A 206 -9.25 -3.74 -4.18
N ALA A 207 -8.15 -3.80 -4.91
CA ALA A 207 -7.12 -2.78 -4.90
C ALA A 207 -6.59 -2.56 -6.30
N TRP A 208 -6.19 -1.34 -6.60
CA TRP A 208 -5.52 -1.02 -7.85
C TRP A 208 -4.52 0.10 -7.65
N GLY A 209 -3.53 0.15 -8.53
CA GLY A 209 -2.50 1.18 -8.54
C GLY A 209 -2.11 1.57 -9.96
N ALA A 210 -1.67 2.81 -10.08
CA ALA A 210 -1.23 3.41 -11.33
C ALA A 210 -0.07 4.37 -11.04
N PHE A 211 1.05 4.15 -11.71
CA PHE A 211 2.27 4.93 -11.52
C PHE A 211 2.76 5.41 -12.88
N ALA A 212 2.82 6.73 -13.07
CA ALA A 212 3.55 7.33 -14.16
C ALA A 212 5.04 7.31 -13.81
N LEU A 213 5.87 6.88 -14.77
CA LEU A 213 7.32 6.84 -14.65
C LEU A 213 7.89 7.95 -15.56
N PRO A 214 8.28 9.11 -14.99
CA PRO A 214 8.85 10.21 -15.75
C PRO A 214 10.10 9.74 -16.49
N LYS A 215 10.24 10.21 -17.72
CA LYS A 215 11.35 9.81 -18.60
C LYS A 215 12.69 10.13 -17.98
N GLU A 216 12.81 11.25 -17.28
CA GLU A 216 14.05 11.69 -16.63
C GLU A 216 14.46 10.73 -15.50
N LEU A 217 13.49 10.28 -14.71
CA LEU A 217 13.72 9.31 -13.63
C LEU A 217 14.12 7.95 -14.20
N MET A 218 13.43 7.50 -15.25
CA MET A 218 13.77 6.25 -15.94
C MET A 218 15.16 6.32 -16.58
N GLN A 219 15.50 7.39 -17.29
CA GLN A 219 16.83 7.56 -17.88
C GLN A 219 17.93 7.54 -16.83
N LYS A 220 17.73 8.22 -15.69
CA LYS A 220 18.68 8.20 -14.56
C LYS A 220 18.84 6.77 -14.01
N ALA A 221 17.73 6.05 -13.83
CA ALA A 221 17.76 4.67 -13.34
C ALA A 221 18.50 3.73 -14.32
N LEU A 222 18.18 3.81 -15.61
CA LEU A 222 18.81 3.03 -16.68
C LEU A 222 20.32 3.32 -16.81
N ALA A 223 20.72 4.59 -16.70
CA ALA A 223 22.13 4.97 -16.73
C ALA A 223 22.90 4.45 -15.51
N SER A 224 22.25 4.33 -14.36
CA SER A 224 22.87 3.85 -13.12
C SER A 224 22.96 2.32 -13.01
N SER A 225 22.15 1.57 -13.77
CA SER A 225 22.10 0.11 -13.69
C SER A 225 21.83 -0.52 -15.06
N PRO A 226 22.86 -1.09 -15.72
CA PRO A 226 22.71 -1.76 -17.00
C PRO A 226 21.69 -2.91 -16.99
N GLN A 227 21.46 -3.53 -15.82
CA GLN A 227 20.47 -4.61 -15.68
C GLN A 227 19.03 -4.12 -15.89
N LEU A 228 18.78 -2.81 -15.71
CA LEU A 228 17.46 -2.21 -15.92
C LEU A 228 17.18 -1.89 -17.40
N GLN A 229 18.14 -2.06 -18.32
CA GLN A 229 17.96 -1.78 -19.75
C GLN A 229 16.76 -2.51 -20.38
N VAL A 230 16.35 -3.66 -19.82
CA VAL A 230 15.14 -4.36 -20.26
C VAL A 230 13.85 -3.55 -20.03
N LEU A 231 13.87 -2.56 -19.14
CA LEU A 231 12.77 -1.64 -18.86
C LEU A 231 12.81 -0.37 -19.74
N GLU A 232 13.70 -0.31 -20.74
CA GLU A 232 13.71 0.78 -21.69
C GLU A 232 12.36 0.93 -22.40
N GLY A 233 11.86 2.16 -22.48
CA GLY A 233 10.55 2.45 -23.08
C GLY A 233 9.36 2.30 -22.13
N VAL A 234 9.54 1.72 -20.94
CA VAL A 234 8.49 1.67 -19.93
C VAL A 234 8.22 3.09 -19.40
N THR A 235 6.95 3.51 -19.47
CA THR A 235 6.47 4.85 -19.10
C THR A 235 5.46 4.83 -17.96
N GLY A 236 4.97 3.65 -17.60
CA GLY A 236 4.07 3.51 -16.46
C GLY A 236 3.95 2.08 -15.97
N LEU A 237 3.32 1.95 -14.81
CA LEU A 237 3.00 0.67 -14.19
C LEU A 237 1.55 0.73 -13.72
N THR A 238 0.78 -0.31 -14.02
CA THR A 238 -0.53 -0.53 -13.39
C THR A 238 -0.52 -1.83 -12.62
N MET A 239 -1.27 -1.87 -11.55
CA MET A 239 -1.51 -3.08 -10.77
C MET A 239 -2.99 -3.14 -10.40
N ALA A 240 -3.57 -4.33 -10.46
CA ALA A 240 -4.90 -4.59 -9.96
C ALA A 240 -4.88 -5.90 -9.19
N PHE A 241 -5.54 -5.93 -8.05
CA PHE A 241 -5.67 -7.08 -7.20
C PHE A 241 -7.15 -7.34 -6.98
N ASP A 242 -7.55 -8.60 -7.00
CA ASP A 242 -8.89 -9.00 -6.59
C ASP A 242 -8.87 -10.36 -5.89
N TYR A 243 -9.96 -10.64 -5.19
CA TYR A 243 -10.21 -11.90 -4.52
C TYR A 243 -11.67 -12.26 -4.74
N ARG A 244 -11.92 -13.25 -5.58
CA ARG A 244 -13.28 -13.69 -5.95
C ARG A 244 -13.29 -15.20 -6.05
N LEU A 245 -14.38 -15.82 -5.62
CA LEU A 245 -14.58 -17.27 -5.74
C LEU A 245 -13.42 -18.11 -5.14
N ALA A 246 -12.87 -17.65 -4.00
CA ALA A 246 -11.73 -18.28 -3.33
C ALA A 246 -10.44 -18.32 -4.18
N GLU A 247 -10.26 -17.34 -5.06
CA GLU A 247 -9.08 -17.17 -5.89
C GLU A 247 -8.58 -15.73 -5.75
N PHE A 248 -7.29 -15.59 -5.47
CA PHE A 248 -6.59 -14.32 -5.52
C PHE A 248 -6.03 -14.10 -6.91
N THR A 249 -6.23 -12.90 -7.44
CA THR A 249 -5.70 -12.48 -8.73
C THR A 249 -4.89 -11.21 -8.58
N ALA A 250 -3.75 -11.14 -9.25
CA ALA A 250 -2.97 -9.92 -9.42
C ALA A 250 -2.64 -9.74 -10.91
N ASP A 251 -3.03 -8.60 -11.48
CA ASP A 251 -2.69 -8.18 -12.84
C ASP A 251 -1.74 -6.98 -12.74
N ILE A 252 -0.48 -7.17 -13.15
CA ILE A 252 0.55 -6.15 -13.13
C ILE A 252 0.99 -5.89 -14.56
N ARG A 253 0.98 -4.62 -15.00
CA ARG A 253 1.35 -4.24 -16.37
C ARG A 253 2.40 -3.15 -16.38
N ALA A 254 3.54 -3.42 -16.99
CA ALA A 254 4.49 -2.39 -17.40
C ALA A 254 4.02 -1.82 -18.74
N LEU A 255 3.73 -0.52 -18.78
CA LEU A 255 3.15 0.17 -19.93
C LEU A 255 4.21 0.91 -20.73
N GLY A 256 4.02 1.00 -22.05
CA GLY A 256 4.90 1.70 -22.96
C GLY A 256 5.68 0.73 -23.85
N GLY A 257 6.85 1.19 -24.31
CA GLY A 257 7.71 0.45 -25.22
C GLY A 257 7.09 0.22 -26.60
N THR A 258 7.90 -0.39 -27.47
CA THR A 258 7.44 -1.03 -28.71
C THR A 258 7.06 -2.49 -28.42
N GLU A 259 6.36 -3.12 -29.37
CA GLU A 259 6.05 -4.55 -29.31
C GLU A 259 7.31 -5.40 -29.08
N GLU A 260 8.40 -5.13 -29.81
CA GLU A 260 9.70 -5.80 -29.63
C GLU A 260 10.29 -5.59 -28.23
N GLN A 261 10.21 -4.38 -27.67
CA GLN A 261 10.68 -4.10 -26.31
C GLN A 261 9.85 -4.88 -25.27
N ASN A 262 8.52 -4.94 -25.46
CA ASN A 262 7.62 -5.65 -24.58
C ASN A 262 7.80 -7.18 -24.65
N GLU A 263 8.03 -7.73 -25.84
CA GLU A 263 8.39 -9.14 -26.04
C GLU A 263 9.72 -9.49 -25.38
N LYS A 264 10.73 -8.62 -25.51
CA LYS A 264 12.02 -8.80 -24.85
C LYS A 264 11.88 -8.78 -23.33
N LEU A 265 11.09 -7.86 -22.78
CA LEU A 265 10.80 -7.79 -21.35
C LEU A 265 10.06 -9.05 -20.88
N ALA A 266 9.00 -9.47 -21.59
CA ALA A 266 8.27 -10.70 -21.28
C ALA A 266 9.19 -11.94 -21.31
N SER A 267 10.04 -12.06 -22.34
CA SER A 267 10.98 -13.16 -22.48
C SER A 267 12.01 -13.20 -21.36
N THR A 268 12.50 -12.02 -20.93
CA THR A 268 13.47 -11.89 -19.83
C THR A 268 12.82 -12.31 -18.50
N LEU A 269 11.59 -11.86 -18.24
CA LEU A 269 10.82 -12.24 -17.04
C LEU A 269 10.50 -13.74 -17.04
N ASN A 270 10.15 -14.33 -18.18
CA ASN A 270 9.97 -15.78 -18.32
C ASN A 270 11.28 -16.54 -18.09
N GLY A 271 12.42 -16.00 -18.52
CA GLY A 271 13.74 -16.53 -18.19
C GLY A 271 14.00 -16.56 -16.68
N PHE A 272 13.65 -15.48 -15.96
CA PHE A 272 13.73 -15.45 -14.50
C PHE A 272 12.75 -16.43 -13.84
N LYS A 273 11.52 -16.56 -14.33
CA LYS A 273 10.56 -17.57 -13.87
C LYS A 273 11.13 -18.98 -14.02
N ALA A 274 11.75 -19.30 -15.17
CA ALA A 274 12.36 -20.60 -15.42
C ALA A 274 13.54 -20.89 -14.49
N LEU A 275 14.42 -19.91 -14.25
CA LEU A 275 15.50 -20.03 -13.26
C LEU A 275 14.95 -20.25 -11.84
N GLY A 276 13.90 -19.52 -11.47
CA GLY A 276 13.18 -19.73 -10.22
C GLY A 276 12.60 -21.13 -10.10
N ALA A 277 12.01 -21.66 -11.18
CA ALA A 277 11.45 -23.01 -11.21
C ALA A 277 12.52 -24.09 -11.01
N MET A 278 13.72 -23.90 -11.58
CA MET A 278 14.85 -24.79 -11.34
C MET A 278 15.30 -24.77 -9.87
N ALA A 279 15.34 -23.60 -9.24
CA ALA A 279 15.65 -23.48 -7.82
C ALA A 279 14.54 -24.08 -6.93
N ALA A 280 13.28 -23.97 -7.35
CA ALA A 280 12.12 -24.52 -6.68
C ALA A 280 11.96 -26.03 -6.86
N ALA A 281 12.81 -26.71 -7.62
CA ALA A 281 12.73 -28.16 -7.84
C ALA A 281 12.78 -28.99 -6.54
N GLN A 282 13.35 -28.43 -5.46
CA GLN A 282 13.41 -29.05 -4.13
C GLN A 282 12.25 -28.65 -3.20
N GLU A 283 11.41 -27.68 -3.61
CA GLU A 283 10.31 -27.12 -2.83
C GLU A 283 9.03 -27.11 -3.69
N PRO A 284 8.27 -28.22 -3.74
CA PRO A 284 7.13 -28.38 -4.64
C PRO A 284 6.10 -27.24 -4.57
N LEU A 285 5.89 -26.69 -3.37
CA LEU A 285 4.96 -25.57 -3.15
C LEU A 285 5.44 -24.26 -3.81
N ALA A 286 6.76 -24.04 -3.88
CA ALA A 286 7.33 -22.91 -4.60
C ALA A 286 7.20 -23.10 -6.11
N GLY A 287 7.27 -24.34 -6.60
CA GLY A 287 6.97 -24.68 -8.00
C GLY A 287 5.53 -24.37 -8.37
N GLU A 288 4.57 -24.83 -7.56
CA GLU A 288 3.13 -24.56 -7.75
C GLU A 288 2.82 -23.05 -7.76
N ALA A 289 3.47 -22.28 -6.86
CA ALA A 289 3.34 -20.83 -6.83
C ALA A 289 3.93 -20.13 -8.06
N LEU A 290 5.01 -20.64 -8.65
CA LEU A 290 5.59 -20.10 -9.88
C LEU A 290 4.74 -20.45 -11.10
N GLU A 291 4.15 -21.64 -11.13
CA GLU A 291 3.23 -22.05 -12.21
C GLU A 291 2.00 -21.13 -12.29
N ALA A 292 1.53 -20.63 -11.16
CA ALA A 292 0.44 -19.65 -11.05
C ALA A 292 0.76 -18.24 -11.62
N VAL A 293 1.99 -18.01 -12.12
CA VAL A 293 2.42 -16.72 -12.69
C VAL A 293 2.49 -16.80 -14.21
N ASP A 294 1.58 -16.16 -14.92
CA ASP A 294 1.61 -16.04 -16.38
C ASP A 294 2.21 -14.71 -16.82
N ILE A 295 3.15 -14.75 -17.77
CA ILE A 295 3.85 -13.56 -18.26
C ILE A 295 3.69 -13.49 -19.78
N HIS A 296 3.12 -12.39 -20.27
CA HIS A 296 2.89 -12.17 -21.69
C HIS A 296 3.20 -10.73 -22.11
N SER A 297 3.49 -10.55 -23.39
CA SER A 297 3.60 -9.25 -24.04
C SER A 297 2.31 -8.89 -24.77
N GLY A 298 1.98 -7.60 -24.76
CA GLY A 298 1.00 -6.97 -25.63
C GLY A 298 1.66 -5.85 -26.45
N GLY A 299 0.91 -5.25 -27.37
CA GLY A 299 1.47 -4.23 -28.28
C GLY A 299 2.03 -2.99 -27.58
N ASP A 300 1.47 -2.61 -26.42
CA ASP A 300 1.85 -1.41 -25.66
C ASP A 300 2.15 -1.69 -24.17
N HIS A 301 2.33 -2.96 -23.80
CA HIS A 301 2.62 -3.36 -22.42
C HIS A 301 3.24 -4.76 -22.33
N THR A 302 3.87 -5.04 -21.18
CA THR A 302 4.14 -6.41 -20.70
C THR A 302 3.28 -6.66 -19.47
N GLN A 303 2.62 -7.81 -19.39
CA GLN A 303 1.72 -8.17 -18.30
C GLN A 303 2.24 -9.40 -17.54
N ILE A 304 2.11 -9.33 -16.22
CA ILE A 304 2.26 -10.43 -15.28
C ILE A 304 0.88 -10.65 -14.65
N LEU A 305 0.29 -11.81 -14.89
CA LEU A 305 -0.93 -12.26 -14.26
C LEU A 305 -0.59 -13.33 -13.23
N ILE A 306 -1.07 -13.19 -12.01
CA ILE A 306 -0.88 -14.15 -10.93
C ILE A 306 -2.26 -14.61 -10.49
N THR A 307 -2.48 -15.92 -10.48
CA THR A 307 -3.75 -16.52 -10.09
C THR A 307 -3.52 -17.61 -9.05
N LEU A 308 -3.80 -17.31 -7.79
CA LEU A 308 -3.54 -18.21 -6.67
C LEU A 308 -4.87 -18.71 -6.07
N PRO A 309 -5.17 -20.01 -6.14
CA PRO A 309 -6.32 -20.56 -5.42
C PRO A 309 -6.11 -20.47 -3.90
N GLN A 310 -7.20 -20.34 -3.14
CA GLN A 310 -7.16 -20.21 -1.68
C GLN A 310 -6.37 -21.33 -1.00
N GLU A 311 -6.45 -22.55 -1.53
CA GLU A 311 -5.70 -23.69 -0.98
C GLU A 311 -4.19 -23.48 -1.07
N LEU A 312 -3.70 -22.96 -2.20
CA LEU A 312 -2.28 -22.65 -2.40
C LEU A 312 -1.85 -21.51 -1.49
N LEU A 313 -2.67 -20.45 -1.37
CA LEU A 313 -2.43 -19.37 -0.41
C LEU A 313 -2.32 -19.86 1.03
N ASP A 314 -3.22 -20.76 1.44
CA ASP A 314 -3.20 -21.35 2.79
C ASP A 314 -1.93 -22.18 3.04
N LYS A 315 -1.51 -22.98 2.06
CA LYS A 315 -0.25 -23.76 2.14
C LYS A 315 0.96 -22.82 2.23
N LEU A 316 1.02 -21.79 1.38
CA LEU A 316 2.10 -20.80 1.39
C LEU A 316 2.16 -20.04 2.71
N GLY A 317 1.02 -19.63 3.26
CA GLY A 317 0.92 -18.99 4.56
C GLY A 317 1.46 -19.87 5.70
N LYS A 318 1.11 -21.16 5.72
CA LYS A 318 1.62 -22.12 6.70
C LYS A 318 3.13 -22.33 6.57
N MET A 319 3.66 -22.44 5.35
CA MET A 319 5.10 -22.56 5.12
C MET A 319 5.85 -21.31 5.63
N ALA A 320 5.33 -20.12 5.35
CA ALA A 320 5.91 -18.87 5.81
C ALA A 320 5.91 -18.77 7.35
N GLN A 321 4.81 -19.16 8.01
CA GLN A 321 4.72 -19.21 9.47
C GLN A 321 5.72 -20.20 10.08
N ALA A 322 5.88 -21.39 9.49
CA ALA A 322 6.83 -22.39 9.95
C ALA A 322 8.28 -21.87 9.86
N LYS A 323 8.67 -21.30 8.70
CA LYS A 323 10.01 -20.73 8.51
C LYS A 323 10.26 -19.52 9.42
N ALA A 324 9.26 -18.67 9.65
CA ALA A 324 9.36 -17.56 10.61
C ALA A 324 9.49 -18.05 12.06
N GLY A 325 8.76 -19.10 12.44
CA GLY A 325 8.86 -19.73 13.76
C GLY A 325 10.23 -20.38 14.03
N ASP A 326 10.83 -21.00 13.02
CA ASP A 326 12.17 -21.59 13.12
C ASP A 326 13.26 -20.52 13.27
N LEU A 327 13.15 -19.39 12.56
CA LEU A 327 14.06 -18.24 12.75
C LEU A 327 13.98 -17.62 14.14
N ILE A 328 12.82 -17.67 14.80
CA ILE A 328 12.64 -17.20 16.18
C ILE A 328 13.21 -18.19 17.20
N LYS A 329 13.14 -19.50 16.93
CA LYS A 329 13.74 -20.54 17.79
C LYS A 329 15.26 -20.51 17.73
N VAL A 330 15.85 -20.37 16.54
CA VAL A 330 17.32 -20.32 16.37
C VAL A 330 17.96 -19.17 17.17
N LYS A 331 17.28 -18.03 17.35
CA LYS A 331 17.78 -16.92 18.18
C LYS A 331 17.68 -17.14 19.70
N LYS A 332 16.95 -18.15 20.15
CA LYS A 332 16.74 -18.41 21.58
C LYS A 332 17.80 -19.33 22.18
N ASP A 333 18.49 -20.09 21.34
CA ASP A 333 19.46 -21.12 21.73
C ASP A 333 20.94 -20.69 21.52
N GLU A 334 21.22 -19.46 21.07
CA GLU A 334 22.57 -18.89 21.15
C GLU A 334 22.82 -18.36 22.57
N PRO A 335 23.74 -18.94 23.35
CA PRO A 335 24.14 -18.34 24.62
C PRO A 335 24.74 -16.96 24.33
N ALA A 336 24.24 -15.95 25.04
CA ALA A 336 24.74 -14.59 24.96
C ALA A 336 26.26 -14.60 25.12
N ALA A 337 26.98 -14.21 24.07
CA ALA A 337 28.42 -14.00 24.17
C ALA A 337 28.67 -12.96 25.26
N GLU A 338 29.30 -13.39 26.36
CA GLU A 338 29.80 -12.49 27.40
C GLU A 338 30.81 -11.54 26.74
N ILE A 339 30.39 -10.29 26.57
CA ILE A 339 31.29 -9.20 26.22
C ILE A 339 32.13 -8.93 27.47
N LYS A 340 33.41 -9.32 27.43
CA LYS A 340 34.43 -8.91 28.39
C LYS A 340 34.84 -7.45 28.17
#